data_AF-A0A7C6D9R0-F1
#
_entry.id   AF-A0A7C6D9R0-F1
#
_cell.length_a   1.000
_cell.length_b   1.000
_cell.length_c   1.000
_cell.angle_alpha   90.00
_cell.angle_beta   90.00
_cell.angle_gamma   90.00
#
_symmetry.space_group_name_H-M   'P 1'
#
loop_
_entity.id
_entity.type
_entity.pdbx_description
1 polymer ?
#
loop_
_entity_poly.entity_id
_entity_poly.type
_entity_poly.pdbx_seq_one_letter_code
_entity_poly.pdbx_strand_id
1 'polypeptide(L)'
;MKNKTKRTNTVAIMITLGVVVCSWFHVAGKEIDGTLEISPECTVTIRVGRFEVKEEYVLDAGGIEALRELILTSSFIRDPSFLVTFPTGTEHYTILIAWNNYHDFLHVHCIGNYYISIPDQFGGKHLKVRNPDWGASLKKIISLSKPSQ
;
A
#
# COMPACT_ATOMS: atom_id res chain seq x y z
N MET A 1 -22.70 -43.35 12.64
CA MET A 1 -23.04 -42.00 12.13
C MET A 1 -22.42 -40.85 12.93
N LYS A 2 -22.54 -40.80 14.27
CA LYS A 2 -21.97 -39.71 15.12
C LYS A 2 -20.48 -39.37 14.84
N ASN A 3 -19.61 -40.36 14.64
CA ASN A 3 -18.18 -40.11 14.38
C ASN A 3 -17.89 -39.59 12.97
N LYS A 4 -18.71 -39.94 11.97
CA LYS A 4 -18.60 -39.34 10.62
C LYS A 4 -18.96 -37.86 10.69
N THR A 5 -20.10 -37.50 11.29
CA THR A 5 -20.54 -36.10 11.44
C THR A 5 -19.53 -35.24 12.22
N LYS A 6 -18.95 -35.76 13.32
CA LYS A 6 -17.89 -35.07 14.05
C LYS A 6 -16.67 -34.80 13.16
N ARG A 7 -16.21 -35.80 12.40
CA ARG A 7 -15.06 -35.67 11.49
C ARG A 7 -15.33 -34.68 10.36
N THR A 8 -16.53 -34.68 9.77
CA THR A 8 -16.91 -33.71 8.74
C THR A 8 -16.93 -32.28 9.27
N ASN A 9 -17.47 -32.07 10.49
CA ASN A 9 -17.48 -30.76 11.13
C ASN A 9 -16.06 -30.25 11.43
N THR A 10 -15.16 -31.11 11.91
CA THR A 10 -13.76 -30.73 12.15
C THR A 10 -13.05 -30.31 10.86
N VAL A 11 -13.25 -31.04 9.76
CA VAL A 11 -12.67 -30.69 8.46
C VAL A 11 -13.21 -29.36 7.96
N ALA A 12 -14.52 -29.13 8.07
CA ALA A 12 -15.14 -27.86 7.69
C ALA A 12 -14.57 -26.68 8.49
N ILE A 13 -14.39 -26.83 9.82
CA ILE A 13 -13.79 -25.81 10.67
C ILE A 13 -12.36 -25.48 10.24
N MET A 14 -11.54 -26.51 9.97
CA MET A 14 -10.15 -26.34 9.52
C MET A 14 -10.08 -25.59 8.19
N ILE A 15 -10.96 -25.89 7.24
CA ILE A 15 -11.03 -25.20 5.94
C ILE A 15 -11.42 -23.74 6.15
N THR A 16 -12.47 -23.47 6.93
CA THR A 16 -12.91 -22.10 7.22
C THR A 16 -11.81 -21.29 7.90
N LEU A 17 -11.14 -21.87 8.90
CA LEU A 17 -10.03 -21.21 9.58
C LEU A 17 -8.88 -20.90 8.62
N GLY A 18 -8.54 -21.85 7.75
CA GLY A 18 -7.53 -21.66 6.71
C GLY A 18 -7.87 -20.53 5.76
N VAL A 19 -9.12 -20.45 5.28
CA VAL A 19 -9.58 -19.35 4.41
C VAL A 19 -9.52 -18.00 5.12
N VAL A 20 -9.95 -17.94 6.39
CA VAL A 20 -9.89 -16.70 7.19
C VAL A 20 -8.45 -16.23 7.37
N VAL A 21 -7.54 -17.13 7.72
CA VAL A 21 -6.12 -16.80 7.88
C VAL A 21 -5.53 -16.34 6.55
N CYS A 22 -5.74 -17.07 5.45
CA CYS A 22 -5.25 -16.67 4.13
C CYS A 22 -5.81 -15.32 3.69
N SER A 23 -7.12 -15.08 3.87
CA SER A 23 -7.76 -13.80 3.53
C SER A 23 -7.19 -12.65 4.36
N TRP A 24 -6.84 -12.88 5.62
CA TRP A 24 -6.23 -11.85 6.47
C TRP A 24 -4.84 -11.44 5.99
N PHE A 25 -4.10 -12.28 5.28
CA PHE A 25 -2.81 -11.87 4.71
C PHE A 25 -2.98 -10.96 3.49
N HIS A 26 -4.11 -11.03 2.79
CA HIS A 26 -4.36 -10.19 1.63
C HIS A 26 -5.04 -8.88 2.04
N VAL A 27 -4.63 -7.78 1.39
CA VAL A 27 -5.26 -6.46 1.52
C VAL A 27 -5.47 -5.95 0.11
N ALA A 28 -6.70 -5.68 -0.29
CA ALA A 28 -6.96 -4.91 -1.51
C ALA A 28 -6.66 -3.44 -1.26
N GLY A 29 -6.25 -2.68 -2.29
CA GLY A 29 -6.05 -1.25 -2.15
C GLY A 29 -7.25 -0.50 -1.60
N LYS A 30 -8.48 -0.93 -1.96
CA LYS A 30 -9.73 -0.38 -1.41
C LYS A 30 -9.95 -0.62 0.08
N GLU A 31 -9.19 -1.54 0.70
CA GLU A 31 -9.26 -1.81 2.14
C GLU A 31 -8.26 -0.94 2.93
N ILE A 32 -7.41 -0.17 2.25
CA ILE A 32 -6.60 0.87 2.87
C ILE A 32 -7.50 2.09 3.07
N ASP A 33 -7.75 2.42 4.33
CA ASP A 33 -8.58 3.55 4.73
C ASP A 33 -8.04 4.83 4.09
N GLY A 34 -8.93 5.68 3.56
CA GLY A 34 -8.53 6.91 2.91
C GLY A 34 -8.22 6.80 1.41
N THR A 35 -8.09 5.58 0.86
CA THR A 35 -7.76 5.40 -0.58
C THR A 35 -8.92 5.79 -1.51
N LEU A 36 -10.17 5.55 -1.09
CA LEU A 36 -11.33 5.86 -1.91
C LEU A 36 -11.60 7.38 -1.94
N GLU A 37 -11.15 8.06 -0.91
CA GLU A 37 -11.22 9.50 -0.67
C GLU A 37 -10.10 10.27 -1.39
N ILE A 38 -9.10 9.58 -1.94
CA ILE A 38 -8.11 10.23 -2.83
C ILE A 38 -8.85 10.73 -4.06
N SER A 39 -8.66 12.01 -4.35
CA SER A 39 -9.35 12.73 -5.41
C SER A 39 -8.54 13.97 -5.81
N PRO A 40 -8.84 14.60 -6.96
CA PRO A 40 -8.01 15.69 -7.50
C PRO A 40 -7.91 16.93 -6.61
N GLU A 41 -8.83 17.11 -5.66
CA GLU A 41 -8.80 18.16 -4.64
C GLU A 41 -7.84 17.88 -3.48
N CYS A 42 -7.28 16.67 -3.38
CA CYS A 42 -6.25 16.34 -2.40
C CYS A 42 -4.94 17.05 -2.73
N THR A 43 -4.12 17.30 -1.71
CA THR A 43 -2.72 17.65 -1.91
C THR A 43 -1.89 16.38 -1.77
N VAL A 44 -1.20 15.98 -2.84
CA VAL A 44 -0.34 14.80 -2.83
C VAL A 44 1.09 15.19 -3.09
N THR A 45 1.95 14.85 -2.12
CA THR A 45 3.38 15.11 -2.16
C THR A 45 4.14 13.80 -2.17
N ILE A 46 5.06 13.61 -3.12
CA ILE A 46 5.98 12.48 -3.16
C ILE A 46 7.39 12.97 -2.82
N ARG A 47 7.96 12.41 -1.75
CA ARG A 47 9.35 12.64 -1.34
C ARG A 47 10.20 11.46 -1.74
N VAL A 48 11.32 11.71 -2.41
CA VAL A 48 12.31 10.69 -2.79
C VAL A 48 13.42 10.65 -1.76
N GLY A 49 13.71 9.47 -1.21
CA GLY A 49 14.76 9.25 -0.23
C GLY A 49 14.29 8.46 0.98
N ARG A 50 15.23 7.83 1.69
CA ARG A 50 14.95 6.95 2.84
C ARG A 50 15.09 7.67 4.19
N PHE A 51 16.17 8.44 4.35
CA PHE A 51 16.51 9.13 5.59
C PHE A 51 16.54 10.65 5.39
N GLU A 52 17.02 11.08 4.23
CA GLU A 52 17.00 12.47 3.79
C GLU A 52 16.10 12.58 2.56
N VAL A 53 15.29 13.65 2.52
CA VAL A 53 14.50 14.02 1.35
C VAL A 53 15.46 14.60 0.33
N LYS A 54 15.67 13.88 -0.78
CA LYS A 54 16.51 14.32 -1.90
C LYS A 54 15.75 15.22 -2.86
N GLU A 55 14.51 14.82 -3.15
CA GLU A 55 13.63 15.48 -4.09
C GLU A 55 12.21 15.40 -3.54
N GLU A 56 11.41 16.41 -3.86
CA GLU A 56 9.99 16.47 -3.51
C GLU A 56 9.19 16.89 -4.75
N TYR A 57 8.03 16.27 -4.93
CA TYR A 57 7.15 16.45 -6.07
C TYR A 57 5.74 16.65 -5.57
N VAL A 58 5.02 17.63 -6.13
CA VAL A 58 3.59 17.81 -5.90
C VAL A 58 2.86 17.31 -7.14
N LEU A 59 1.94 16.37 -6.94
CA LEU A 59 1.17 15.79 -8.04
C LEU A 59 0.09 16.78 -8.49
N ASP A 60 -0.14 16.85 -9.79
CA ASP A 60 -1.33 17.48 -10.34
C ASP A 60 -2.53 16.51 -10.31
N ALA A 61 -3.71 17.00 -10.71
CA ALA A 61 -4.93 16.20 -10.77
C ALA A 61 -4.77 14.87 -11.51
N GLY A 62 -4.01 14.85 -12.62
CA GLY A 62 -3.77 13.64 -13.40
C GLY A 62 -2.87 12.65 -12.67
N GLY A 63 -1.80 13.15 -12.04
CA GLY A 63 -0.92 12.35 -11.19
C GLY A 63 -1.62 11.76 -9.97
N ILE A 64 -2.54 12.52 -9.36
CA ILE A 64 -3.34 12.06 -8.21
C ILE A 64 -4.25 10.90 -8.62
N GLU A 65 -4.97 11.02 -9.74
CA GLU A 65 -5.82 9.92 -10.24
C GLU A 65 -5.01 8.68 -10.60
N ALA A 66 -3.86 8.85 -11.27
CA ALA A 66 -2.98 7.73 -11.61
C ALA A 66 -2.41 7.04 -10.36
N LEU A 67 -2.07 7.79 -9.31
CA LEU A 67 -1.64 7.22 -8.03
C LEU A 67 -2.77 6.45 -7.36
N ARG A 68 -3.98 7.02 -7.32
CA ARG A 68 -5.16 6.36 -6.76
C ARG A 68 -5.45 5.05 -7.48
N GLU A 69 -5.44 5.05 -8.81
CA GLU A 69 -5.63 3.85 -9.62
C GLU A 69 -4.55 2.81 -9.32
N LEU A 70 -3.30 3.23 -9.21
CA LEU A 70 -2.17 2.35 -8.88
C LEU A 70 -2.38 1.66 -7.52
N ILE A 71 -2.82 2.39 -6.48
CA ILE A 71 -3.12 1.82 -5.16
C ILE A 71 -4.32 0.86 -5.25
N LEU A 72 -5.44 1.30 -5.85
CA LEU A 72 -6.69 0.54 -5.92
C LEU A 72 -6.55 -0.79 -6.67
N THR A 73 -5.77 -0.80 -7.76
CA THR A 73 -5.53 -2.00 -8.58
C THR A 73 -4.50 -2.94 -7.97
N SER A 74 -3.78 -2.50 -6.94
CA SER A 74 -2.78 -3.32 -6.26
C SER A 74 -3.43 -4.23 -5.21
N SER A 75 -3.01 -5.49 -5.21
CA SER A 75 -3.25 -6.41 -4.11
C SER A 75 -2.00 -6.49 -3.26
N PHE A 76 -2.17 -6.35 -1.96
CA PHE A 76 -1.09 -6.34 -1.01
C PHE A 76 -1.07 -7.62 -0.18
N ILE A 77 0.12 -8.01 0.27
CA ILE A 77 0.31 -9.12 1.21
C ILE A 77 0.93 -8.57 2.49
N ARG A 78 0.27 -8.76 3.64
CA ARG A 78 0.80 -8.42 4.96
C ARG A 78 2.01 -9.30 5.25
N ASP A 79 3.19 -8.70 5.40
CA ASP A 79 4.40 -9.41 5.83
C ASP A 79 4.81 -8.92 7.23
N PRO A 80 5.13 -9.80 8.19
CA PRO A 80 5.80 -9.38 9.41
C PRO A 80 7.07 -8.59 9.11
N SER A 81 7.25 -7.44 9.74
CA SER A 81 8.37 -6.51 9.46
C SER A 81 9.75 -7.15 9.63
N PHE A 82 9.89 -8.16 10.49
CA PHE A 82 11.16 -8.87 10.71
C PHE A 82 11.55 -9.86 9.59
N LEU A 83 10.61 -10.24 8.71
CA LEU A 83 10.87 -11.11 7.55
C LEU A 83 11.25 -10.31 6.30
N VAL A 84 11.21 -8.99 6.40
CA VAL A 84 11.40 -8.07 5.28
C VAL A 84 12.86 -7.67 5.15
N THR A 85 13.44 -7.96 3.97
CA THR A 85 14.74 -7.42 3.55
C THR A 85 14.55 -6.50 2.35
N PHE A 86 15.34 -5.42 2.33
CA PHE A 86 15.29 -4.40 1.28
C PHE A 86 16.52 -4.54 0.38
N PRO A 87 16.36 -4.66 -0.94
CA PRO A 87 17.49 -4.63 -1.86
C PRO A 87 18.21 -3.28 -1.76
N THR A 88 19.52 -3.32 -1.56
CA THR A 88 20.35 -2.11 -1.61
C THR A 88 20.32 -1.47 -3.00
N GLY A 89 20.38 -0.15 -3.06
CA GLY A 89 20.37 0.61 -4.32
C GLY A 89 18.99 0.82 -4.94
N THR A 90 17.91 0.42 -4.27
CA THR A 90 16.54 0.73 -4.72
C THR A 90 16.06 2.06 -4.16
N GLU A 91 15.21 2.76 -4.92
CA GLU A 91 14.64 4.03 -4.49
C GLU A 91 13.59 3.83 -3.40
N HIS A 92 13.45 4.86 -2.58
CA HIS A 92 12.51 4.93 -1.49
C HIS A 92 11.66 6.17 -1.70
N TYR A 93 10.35 6.04 -1.45
CA TYR A 93 9.42 7.13 -1.58
C TYR A 93 8.58 7.26 -0.34
N THR A 94 8.28 8.49 0.07
CA THR A 94 7.23 8.78 1.03
C THR A 94 6.15 9.58 0.30
N ILE A 95 4.97 9.01 0.22
CA ILE A 95 3.79 9.61 -0.39
C ILE A 95 2.94 10.15 0.75
N LEU A 96 2.71 11.46 0.73
CA LEU A 96 1.89 12.19 1.69
C LEU A 96 0.62 12.59 0.97
N ILE A 97 -0.54 12.18 1.47
CA ILE A 97 -1.84 12.53 0.90
C ILE A 97 -2.58 13.31 1.96
N ALA A 98 -2.79 14.60 1.72
CA ALA A 98 -3.59 15.48 2.58
C ALA A 98 -4.96 15.66 1.94
N TRP A 99 -6.02 15.33 2.68
CA TRP A 99 -7.38 15.66 2.24
C TRP A 99 -7.67 17.15 2.44
N ASN A 100 -8.79 17.61 1.87
CA ASN A 100 -9.25 18.99 1.87
C ASN A 100 -9.48 19.61 3.28
N ASN A 101 -9.40 18.83 4.36
CA ASN A 101 -9.48 19.28 5.74
C ASN A 101 -8.10 19.47 6.43
N TYR A 102 -7.00 19.18 5.73
CA TYR A 102 -5.59 19.37 6.16
C TYR A 102 -5.20 18.71 7.50
N HIS A 103 -6.08 17.97 8.15
CA HIS A 103 -5.85 17.31 9.44
C HIS A 103 -5.75 15.80 9.30
N ASP A 104 -6.43 15.26 8.28
CA ASP A 104 -6.44 13.84 8.01
C ASP A 104 -5.42 13.59 6.88
N PHE A 105 -4.47 12.68 7.14
CA PHE A 105 -3.41 12.32 6.19
C PHE A 105 -3.33 10.80 6.02
N LEU A 106 -3.04 10.39 4.79
CA LEU A 106 -2.54 9.04 4.51
C LEU A 106 -1.05 9.11 4.18
N HIS A 107 -0.24 8.46 5.02
CA HIS A 107 1.18 8.27 4.79
C HIS A 107 1.44 6.91 4.14
N VAL A 108 2.14 6.90 3.00
CA VAL A 108 2.56 5.66 2.35
C VAL A 108 4.05 5.68 2.10
N HIS A 109 4.81 4.83 2.80
CA HIS A 109 6.25 4.69 2.61
C HIS A 109 6.52 3.55 1.64
N CYS A 110 6.88 3.85 0.39
CA CYS A 110 7.35 2.84 -0.54
C CYS A 110 8.84 2.54 -0.32
N ILE A 111 9.16 1.29 -0.06
CA ILE A 111 10.52 0.84 0.26
C ILE A 111 10.97 -0.13 -0.82
N GLY A 112 11.91 0.30 -1.65
CA GLY A 112 12.52 -0.51 -2.69
C GLY A 112 11.57 -1.00 -3.77
N ASN A 113 10.50 -0.26 -4.06
CA ASN A 113 9.47 -0.56 -5.08
C ASN A 113 8.59 -1.81 -4.86
N TYR A 114 8.88 -2.64 -3.86
CA TYR A 114 8.13 -3.88 -3.59
C TYR A 114 7.27 -3.81 -2.33
N TYR A 115 7.55 -2.84 -1.47
CA TYR A 115 6.94 -2.73 -0.16
C TYR A 115 6.31 -1.37 -0.01
N ILE A 116 5.15 -1.32 0.65
CA ILE A 116 4.63 -0.10 1.23
C ILE A 116 4.45 -0.26 2.74
N SER A 117 4.69 0.80 3.49
CA SER A 117 4.32 0.92 4.89
C SER A 117 3.22 1.96 5.01
N ILE A 118 2.17 1.64 5.74
CA ILE A 118 1.10 2.61 6.06
C ILE A 118 1.13 2.75 7.58
N PRO A 119 1.95 3.65 8.14
CA PRO A 119 2.22 3.69 9.57
C PRO A 119 0.95 3.86 10.41
N ASP A 120 -0.04 4.58 9.88
CA ASP A 120 -1.29 4.90 10.57
C ASP A 120 -2.32 3.76 10.54
N GLN A 121 -2.06 2.69 9.78
CA GLN A 121 -2.97 1.56 9.60
C GLN A 121 -2.24 0.23 9.76
N PHE A 122 -3.00 -0.85 9.97
CA PHE A 122 -2.47 -2.22 10.03
C PHE A 122 -1.32 -2.44 11.04
N GLY A 123 -1.17 -1.55 12.03
CA GLY A 123 -0.06 -1.55 13.00
C GLY A 123 1.30 -1.17 12.40
N GLY A 124 1.31 -0.36 11.33
CA GLY A 124 2.54 0.04 10.61
C GLY A 124 3.25 -1.11 9.91
N LYS A 125 2.56 -2.22 9.67
CA LYS A 125 3.12 -3.40 9.01
C LYS A 125 3.44 -3.11 7.55
N HIS A 126 4.51 -3.72 7.05
CA HIS A 126 4.93 -3.59 5.66
C HIS A 126 4.10 -4.52 4.77
N LEU A 127 3.38 -3.92 3.84
CA LEU A 127 2.61 -4.58 2.80
C LEU A 127 3.51 -4.83 1.58
N LYS A 128 3.51 -6.05 1.04
CA LYS A 128 4.13 -6.36 -0.26
C LYS A 128 3.17 -6.01 -1.37
N VAL A 129 3.63 -5.30 -2.38
CA VAL A 129 2.81 -4.99 -3.56
C VAL A 129 2.85 -6.16 -4.54
N ARG A 130 1.69 -6.71 -4.89
CA ARG A 130 1.55 -7.59 -6.04
C ARG A 130 1.18 -6.76 -7.27
N ASN A 131 2.17 -6.06 -7.80
CA ASN A 131 2.07 -5.35 -9.07
C ASN A 131 3.49 -5.26 -9.68
N PRO A 132 3.77 -5.94 -10.81
CA PRO A 132 5.10 -5.94 -11.42
C PRO A 132 5.52 -4.55 -11.92
N ASP A 133 4.55 -3.70 -12.22
CA ASP A 133 4.77 -2.38 -12.80
C ASP A 133 4.74 -1.27 -11.74
N TRP A 134 4.62 -1.59 -10.45
CA TRP A 134 4.46 -0.59 -9.39
C TRP A 134 5.54 0.48 -9.39
N GLY A 135 6.81 0.07 -9.34
CA GLY A 135 7.94 1.01 -9.33
C GLY A 135 8.01 1.84 -10.61
N ALA A 136 7.77 1.22 -11.78
CA ALA A 136 7.77 1.93 -13.06
C ALA A 136 6.61 2.93 -13.17
N SER A 137 5.42 2.54 -12.69
CA SER A 137 4.22 3.39 -12.68
C SER A 137 4.41 4.58 -11.76
N LEU A 138 4.96 4.37 -10.55
CA LEU A 138 5.26 5.46 -9.63
C LEU A 138 6.28 6.45 -10.23
N LYS A 139 7.34 5.95 -10.85
CA LYS A 139 8.31 6.80 -11.57
C LYS A 139 7.67 7.57 -12.71
N LYS A 140 6.76 6.93 -13.46
CA LYS A 140 6.01 7.60 -14.54
C LYS A 140 5.15 8.74 -13.99
N ILE A 141 4.43 8.52 -12.89
CA ILE A 141 3.65 9.55 -12.20
C ILE A 141 4.54 10.72 -11.78
N ILE A 142 5.69 10.43 -11.15
CA ILE A 142 6.68 11.45 -10.75
C ILE A 142 7.20 12.22 -11.96
N SER A 143 7.54 11.54 -13.06
CA SER A 143 8.09 12.19 -14.28
C SER A 143 7.14 13.16 -14.97
N LEU A 144 5.83 12.98 -14.75
CA LEU A 144 4.79 13.88 -15.24
C LEU A 144 4.50 15.04 -14.27
N SER A 145 5.06 14.97 -13.06
CA SER A 145 4.86 15.95 -12.00
C SER A 145 5.90 17.05 -12.06
N LYS A 146 5.54 18.23 -11.58
CA LYS A 146 6.48 19.34 -11.44
C LYS A 146 7.29 19.14 -10.15
N PRO A 147 8.62 19.33 -10.18
CA PRO A 147 9.40 19.37 -8.94
C PRO A 147 8.89 20.52 -8.06
N SER A 148 8.78 20.29 -6.75
CA SER A 148 8.48 21.37 -5.80
C SER A 148 9.71 22.28 -5.71
N GLN A 149 9.53 23.58 -5.97
CA GLN A 149 10.57 24.59 -5.79
C GLN A 149 10.90 24.84 -4.32
#